data_AF-U9URE3-F1
#
_entry.id   AF-U9URE3-F1
#
_cell.length_a   1.000
_cell.length_b   1.000
_cell.length_c   1.000
_cell.angle_alpha   90.00
_cell.angle_beta   90.00
_cell.angle_gamma   90.00
#
_symmetry.space_group_name_H-M   'P 1'
#
loop_
_entity.id
_entity.type
_entity.pdbx_description
1 polymer ?
#
loop_
_entity_poly.entity_id
_entity_poly.type
_entity_poly.pdbx_seq_one_letter_code
_entity_poly.pdbx_strand_id
1 'polypeptide(L)'
;SVQLNIPESTVCDIVKKYKETGSTESKQRPGRPKTLKKCNTRALKRIIRTDQFSPLGDVTDKFNTSLDTTFHYNTVRRYLH
;
A
#
# COMPACT_ATOMS: atom_id res chain seq x y z
N SER A 1 -33.58 -20.28 -3.38
CA SER A 1 -33.43 -18.90 -3.90
C SER A 1 -34.74 -18.12 -3.77
N VAL A 2 -35.89 -18.67 -4.19
CA VAL A 2 -37.21 -18.00 -4.15
C VAL A 2 -37.62 -17.48 -2.76
N GLN A 3 -37.33 -18.22 -1.68
CA GLN A 3 -37.67 -17.80 -0.30
C GLN A 3 -36.86 -16.62 0.23
N LEU A 4 -35.66 -16.36 -0.30
CA LEU A 4 -34.76 -15.32 0.21
C LEU A 4 -34.69 -14.09 -0.72
N ASN A 5 -35.36 -14.13 -1.88
CA ASN A 5 -35.26 -13.11 -2.94
C ASN A 5 -33.81 -12.75 -3.30
N ILE A 6 -32.91 -13.74 -3.24
CA ILE A 6 -31.49 -13.61 -3.59
C ILE A 6 -31.23 -14.50 -4.80
N PRO A 7 -30.47 -14.01 -5.80
CA PRO A 7 -30.05 -14.83 -6.95
C PRO A 7 -29.33 -16.10 -6.50
N GLU A 8 -29.62 -17.22 -7.15
CA GLU A 8 -29.00 -18.50 -6.82
C GLU A 8 -27.46 -18.46 -6.94
N SER A 9 -26.93 -17.71 -7.91
CA SER A 9 -25.49 -17.48 -8.08
C SER A 9 -24.85 -16.90 -6.81
N THR A 10 -25.48 -15.91 -6.18
CA THR A 10 -24.99 -15.30 -4.95
C THR A 10 -24.96 -16.30 -3.80
N VAL A 11 -25.96 -17.18 -3.71
CA VAL A 11 -25.98 -18.26 -2.71
C VAL A 11 -24.82 -19.24 -2.94
N CYS A 12 -24.62 -19.66 -4.19
CA CYS A 12 -23.49 -20.53 -4.57
C CYS A 12 -22.14 -19.89 -4.24
N ASP A 13 -21.96 -18.61 -4.54
CA ASP A 13 -20.72 -17.86 -4.26
C ASP A 13 -20.44 -17.77 -2.75
N ILE A 14 -21.48 -17.50 -1.94
CA ILE A 14 -21.36 -17.46 -0.48
C ILE A 14 -20.99 -18.84 0.07
N VAL A 15 -21.65 -19.91 -0.38
CA VAL A 15 -21.35 -21.29 0.04
C VAL A 15 -19.91 -21.68 -0.33
N LYS A 16 -19.49 -21.36 -1.55
CA LYS A 16 -18.12 -21.60 -2.02
C LYS A 16 -17.10 -20.87 -1.16
N LYS A 17 -17.30 -19.57 -0.93
CA LYS A 17 -16.45 -18.74 -0.09
C LYS A 17 -16.33 -19.27 1.34
N TYR A 18 -17.44 -19.72 1.92
CA TYR A 18 -17.44 -20.30 3.26
C TYR A 18 -16.63 -21.60 3.31
N LYS A 19 -16.75 -22.47 2.31
CA LYS A 19 -15.94 -23.70 2.22
C LYS A 19 -14.43 -23.40 2.11
N GLU A 20 -14.06 -22.34 1.40
CA GLU A 20 -12.65 -21.96 1.18
C GLU A 20 -12.01 -21.19 2.34
N THR A 21 -12.75 -20.24 2.94
CA THR A 21 -12.21 -19.29 3.93
C THR A 21 -12.74 -19.52 5.35
N GLY A 22 -13.81 -20.30 5.52
CA GLY A 22 -14.50 -20.47 6.80
C GLY A 22 -15.31 -19.25 7.25
N SER A 23 -15.48 -18.25 6.38
CA SER A 23 -16.15 -16.99 6.72
C SER A 23 -17.06 -16.51 5.60
N THR A 24 -18.21 -15.95 5.98
CA THR A 24 -19.15 -15.26 5.08
C THR A 24 -18.82 -13.78 4.91
N GLU A 25 -17.94 -13.22 5.76
CA GLU A 25 -17.59 -11.80 5.79
C GLU A 25 -16.92 -11.33 4.50
N SER A 26 -17.42 -10.24 3.91
CA SER A 26 -16.85 -9.68 2.69
C SER A 26 -15.38 -9.25 2.91
N LYS A 27 -14.49 -9.70 2.03
CA LYS A 27 -13.07 -9.30 2.11
C LYS A 27 -12.95 -7.85 1.65
N GLN A 28 -12.25 -7.02 2.43
CA GLN A 28 -11.89 -5.69 1.99
C GLN A 28 -11.05 -5.77 0.71
N ARG A 29 -11.39 -4.95 -0.28
CA ARG A 29 -10.61 -4.87 -1.52
C ARG A 29 -9.20 -4.35 -1.19
N PRO A 30 -8.13 -5.02 -1.65
CA PRO A 30 -6.79 -4.46 -1.48
C PRO A 30 -6.71 -3.13 -2.24
N GLY A 31 -6.24 -2.09 -1.56
CA GLY A 31 -5.95 -0.81 -2.19
C GLY A 31 -4.73 -0.89 -3.13
N ARG A 32 -4.44 0.22 -3.81
CA ARG A 32 -3.25 0.33 -4.65
C ARG A 32 -1.98 0.12 -3.81
N PRO A 33 -1.04 -0.76 -4.22
CA PRO A 33 0.24 -0.90 -3.56
C PRO A 33 0.99 0.43 -3.48
N LYS A 34 1.65 0.70 -2.36
CA LYS A 34 2.44 1.92 -2.17
C LYS A 34 3.67 1.89 -3.08
N THR A 35 4.04 3.07 -3.58
CA THR A 35 5.22 3.27 -4.43
C THR A 35 6.52 2.92 -3.70
N LEU A 36 6.66 3.30 -2.42
CA LEU A 36 7.84 2.97 -1.63
C LEU A 36 7.61 1.75 -0.75
N LYS A 37 8.56 0.80 -0.80
CA LYS A 37 8.63 -0.34 0.11
C LYS A 37 8.98 0.11 1.53
N LYS A 38 8.63 -0.70 2.53
CA LYS A 38 8.90 -0.43 3.95
C LYS A 38 10.39 -0.27 4.27
N CYS A 39 11.29 -0.95 3.54
CA CYS A 39 12.74 -0.75 3.67
C CYS A 39 13.16 0.65 3.19
N ASN A 40 12.68 1.07 2.03
CA ASN A 40 13.01 2.36 1.43
C ASN A 40 12.51 3.52 2.31
N THR A 41 11.31 3.40 2.90
CA THR A 41 10.81 4.43 3.81
C THR A 41 11.64 4.54 5.09
N ARG A 42 12.24 3.44 5.58
CA ARG A 42 13.18 3.47 6.70
C ARG A 42 14.49 4.15 6.33
N ALA A 43 15.02 3.87 5.14
CA ALA A 43 16.23 4.53 4.63
C ALA A 43 16.02 6.04 4.50
N LEU A 44 14.88 6.46 3.92
CA LEU A 44 14.50 7.87 3.82
C LEU A 44 14.43 8.55 5.20
N LYS A 45 13.79 7.91 6.17
CA LYS A 45 13.75 8.42 7.56
C LYS A 45 15.14 8.52 8.20
N ARG A 46 16.08 7.66 7.82
CA ARG A 46 17.48 7.72 8.31
C ARG A 46 18.20 8.94 7.76
N ILE A 47 18.09 9.20 6.46
CA ILE A 47 18.71 10.36 5.78
C ILE A 47 18.23 11.67 6.41
N ILE A 48 16.93 11.78 6.70
CA ILE A 48 16.36 12.99 7.31
C ILE A 48 16.77 13.15 8.77
N ARG A 49 16.89 12.05 9.52
CA ARG A 49 17.36 12.11 10.91
C ARG A 49 18.83 12.50 11.01
N THR A 50 19.64 12.13 10.03
CA THR A 50 21.05 12.54 9.99
C THR A 50 21.24 13.99 9.58
N ASP A 51 20.34 14.51 8.75
CA ASP A 51 20.44 15.85 8.16
C ASP A 51 19.05 16.48 8.03
N GLN A 52 18.55 17.01 9.15
CA GLN A 52 17.16 17.45 9.29
C GLN A 52 16.86 18.76 8.55
N PHE A 53 17.89 19.57 8.26
CA PHE A 53 17.74 20.90 7.65
C PHE A 53 18.03 20.91 6.15
N SER A 54 18.38 19.77 5.56
CA SER A 54 18.53 19.65 4.11
C SER A 54 17.24 20.02 3.36
N PRO A 55 17.33 20.75 2.24
CA PRO A 55 16.20 20.98 1.37
C PRO A 55 15.72 19.67 0.74
N LEU A 56 14.42 19.61 0.42
CA LEU A 56 13.79 18.37 -0.07
C LEU A 56 14.42 17.85 -1.37
N GLY A 57 14.93 18.74 -2.23
CA GLY A 57 15.68 18.38 -3.44
C GLY A 57 16.89 17.52 -3.10
N ASP A 58 17.79 18.04 -2.26
CA ASP A 58 19.00 17.35 -1.82
C ASP A 58 18.70 16.02 -1.12
N VAL A 59 17.64 15.96 -0.30
CA VAL A 59 17.20 14.69 0.32
C VAL A 59 16.74 13.69 -0.74
N THR A 60 16.03 14.16 -1.76
CA THR A 60 15.55 13.34 -2.88
C THR A 60 16.73 12.81 -3.70
N ASP A 61 17.74 13.64 -3.98
CA ASP A 61 18.91 13.25 -4.74
C ASP A 61 19.78 12.24 -3.98
N LYS A 62 20.01 12.48 -2.67
CA LYS A 62 20.68 11.52 -1.78
C LYS A 62 19.94 10.18 -1.74
N PHE A 63 18.61 10.22 -1.66
CA PHE A 63 17.77 9.03 -1.61
C PHE A 63 17.77 8.25 -2.94
N ASN A 64 17.65 8.94 -4.06
CA ASN A 64 17.69 8.36 -5.40
C ASN A 64 19.05 7.69 -5.67
N THR A 65 20.15 8.35 -5.30
CA THR A 65 21.51 7.81 -5.39
C THR A 65 21.67 6.54 -4.54
N SER A 66 21.05 6.47 -3.36
CA SER A 66 21.16 5.30 -2.48
C SER A 66 20.41 4.06 -2.97
N LEU A 67 19.41 4.24 -3.84
CA LEU A 67 18.50 3.18 -4.28
C LEU A 67 18.63 2.84 -5.77
N ASP A 68 19.52 3.51 -6.51
CA ASP A 68 19.59 3.47 -7.98
C ASP A 68 18.20 3.60 -8.64
N THR A 69 17.42 4.57 -8.16
CA THR A 69 16.05 4.84 -8.65
C THR A 69 15.81 6.34 -8.78
N THR A 70 14.78 6.72 -9.55
CA THR A 70 14.40 8.12 -9.73
C THR A 70 13.00 8.37 -9.19
N PHE A 71 12.93 8.93 -7.99
CA PHE A 71 11.70 9.46 -7.42
C PHE A 71 11.62 10.97 -7.57
N HIS A 72 10.44 11.47 -7.93
CA HIS A 72 10.13 12.89 -7.89
C HIS A 72 10.00 13.38 -6.45
N TYR A 73 10.40 14.63 -6.17
CA TYR A 73 10.39 15.21 -4.82
C TYR A 73 9.00 15.16 -4.16
N ASN A 74 7.92 15.33 -4.93
CA ASN A 74 6.54 15.18 -4.42
C ASN A 74 6.25 13.76 -3.91
N THR A 75 6.83 12.73 -4.53
CA THR A 75 6.71 11.36 -4.05
C THR A 75 7.41 11.25 -2.70
N VAL A 76 8.64 11.75 -2.57
CA VAL A 76 9.40 11.74 -1.31
C VAL A 76 8.65 12.48 -0.20
N ARG A 77 8.16 13.71 -0.49
CA ARG A 77 7.38 14.55 0.44
C ARG A 77 6.20 13.82 1.07
N ARG A 78 5.44 13.04 0.28
CA ARG A 78 4.28 12.28 0.77
C ARG A 78 4.60 11.26 1.87
N TYR A 79 5.86 10.86 2.01
CA TYR A 79 6.30 9.90 3.03
C TYR A 79 7.00 10.55 4.23
N LEU A 80 7.08 11.89 4.28
CA LEU A 80 7.72 12.64 5.37
C LEU A 80 6.73 13.12 6.45
N HIS A 81 5.44 13.02 6.16
CA HIS A 81 4.33 13.26 7.09
C HIS A 81 3.91 11.95 7.76
#